data_AF-A0A0C4ETN1-F1
#
_entry.id   AF-A0A0C4ETN1-F1
#
_cell.length_a   1.000
_cell.length_b   1.000
_cell.length_c   1.000
_cell.angle_alpha   90.00
_cell.angle_beta   90.00
_cell.angle_gamma   90.00
#
_symmetry.space_group_name_H-M   'P 1'
#
loop_
_entity.id
_entity.type
_entity.pdbx_description
1 polymer ?
#
loop_
_entity_poly.entity_id
_entity_poly.type
_entity_poly.pdbx_seq_one_letter_code
_entity_poly.pdbx_strand_id
1 'polypeptide(L)' 'MDKTPQSKVIQKILRDKRLRVENRDVMMYLARYKGMSADHDEWLLEKDIRDSAILLRKFRSEKRSNPVV' A
#
# COMPACT_ATOMS: atom_id res chain seq x y z
N MET A 1 18.99 -22.78 -3.42
CA MET A 1 19.17 -21.64 -2.49
C MET A 1 17.80 -21.01 -2.30
N ASP A 2 17.01 -21.53 -1.37
CA ASP A 2 15.74 -20.93 -0.96
C ASP A 2 16.05 -19.62 -0.23
N LYS A 3 15.97 -18.51 -0.96
CA LYS A 3 15.87 -17.19 -0.34
C LYS A 3 14.48 -17.12 0.28
N THR A 4 14.35 -17.54 1.53
CA THR A 4 13.22 -17.14 2.36
C THR A 4 13.13 -15.62 2.27
N PRO A 5 12.06 -15.05 1.69
CA PRO A 5 11.98 -13.61 1.54
C PRO A 5 11.94 -13.06 2.96
N GLN A 6 12.99 -12.34 3.35
CA GLN A 6 13.00 -11.50 4.53
C GLN A 6 11.69 -10.71 4.48
N SER A 7 10.75 -11.09 5.35
CA SER A 7 9.34 -10.72 5.20
C SER A 7 9.27 -9.20 5.16
N LYS A 8 9.10 -8.62 3.97
CA LYS A 8 9.10 -7.18 3.78
C LYS A 8 7.96 -6.61 4.62
N VAL A 9 8.29 -5.84 5.65
CA VAL A 9 7.28 -5.23 6.53
C VAL A 9 6.84 -3.92 5.91
N ILE A 10 5.55 -3.79 5.60
CA ILE A 10 4.97 -2.55 5.10
C ILE A 10 4.97 -1.54 6.25
N GLN A 11 5.58 -0.39 6.01
CA GLN A 11 5.65 0.71 6.97
C GLN A 11 4.41 1.61 6.88
N LYS A 12 4.02 2.00 5.65
CA LYS A 12 2.87 2.89 5.41
C LYS A 12 2.36 2.79 3.98
N ILE A 13 1.13 3.26 3.78
CA ILE A 13 0.52 3.47 2.47
C ILE A 13 0.71 4.93 2.07
N LEU A 14 1.17 5.14 0.85
CA LEU A 14 1.49 6.47 0.33
C LEU A 14 0.39 7.02 -0.57
N ARG A 15 -0.23 6.16 -1.38
CA ARG A 15 -1.21 6.53 -2.40
C ARG A 15 -2.21 5.42 -2.62
N ASP A 16 -3.33 5.79 -3.23
CA ASP A 16 -4.35 4.87 -3.71
C ASP A 16 -4.67 5.20 -5.18
N LYS A 17 -5.00 4.17 -5.97
CA LYS A 17 -5.52 4.33 -7.33
C LYS A 17 -6.59 3.29 -7.63
N ARG A 18 -7.59 3.67 -8.42
CA ARG A 18 -8.63 2.77 -8.90
C ARG A 18 -8.26 2.29 -10.31
N LEU A 19 -8.36 0.99 -10.55
CA LEU A 19 -8.11 0.36 -11.83
C LEU A 19 -9.31 -0.48 -12.24
N ARG A 20 -9.61 -0.54 -13.53
CA ARG A 20 -10.63 -1.44 -14.07
C ARG A 20 -9.93 -2.67 -14.65
N VAL A 21 -10.19 -3.84 -14.07
CA VAL A 21 -9.62 -5.13 -14.51
C VAL A 21 -10.79 -6.09 -14.71
N GLU A 22 -10.89 -6.70 -15.90
CA GLU A 22 -12.01 -7.61 -16.24
C GLU A 22 -13.40 -7.02 -15.93
N ASN A 23 -13.61 -5.75 -16.30
CA ASN A 23 -14.84 -5.01 -16.03
C ASN A 23 -15.21 -4.84 -14.54
N ARG A 24 -14.25 -5.07 -13.63
CA ARG A 24 -14.39 -4.83 -12.19
C ARG A 24 -13.49 -3.69 -11.75
N ASP A 25 -14.02 -2.80 -10.94
CA ASP A 25 -13.24 -1.71 -10.35
C ASP A 25 -12.50 -2.22 -9.11
N VAL A 26 -11.17 -2.18 -9.16
CA VAL A 26 -10.26 -2.68 -8.14
C VAL A 26 -9.46 -1.53 -7.57
N MET A 27 -9.34 -1.50 -6.25
CA MET A 27 -8.52 -0.51 -5.56
C MET A 27 -7.12 -1.06 -5.30
N MET A 28 -6.09 -0.29 -5.69
CA MET A 28 -4.70 -0.58 -5.36
C MET A 28 -4.12 0.51 -4.47
N TYR A 29 -3.14 0.14 -3.66
CA TYR A 29 -2.48 0.99 -2.70
C TYR A 29 -0.96 0.90 -2.85
N LEU A 30 -0.28 2.05 -2.90
CA LEU A 30 1.17 2.11 -2.99
C LEU A 30 1.76 1.94 -1.58
N ALA A 31 2.41 0.82 -1.34
CA ALA A 31 3.02 0.46 -0.07
C ALA A 31 4.50 0.82 -0.03
N ARG A 32 4.92 1.49 1.05
CA ARG A 32 6.32 1.74 1.41
C ARG A 32 6.78 0.70 2.41
N TYR A 33 7.90 0.04 2.14
CA TYR A 33 8.49 -0.92 3.06
C TYR A 33 9.45 -0.28 4.05
N LYS A 34 9.50 -0.83 5.27
CA LYS A 34 10.36 -0.33 6.34
C LYS A 34 11.83 -0.48 5.96
N GLY A 35 12.57 0.63 5.98
CA GLY A 35 14.01 0.65 5.69
C GLY A 35 14.34 0.53 4.21
N MET A 36 13.37 0.66 3.31
CA MET A 36 13.59 0.62 1.85
C MET A 36 13.32 1.99 1.21
N SER A 37 14.04 2.28 0.12
CA SER A 37 13.86 3.48 -0.68
C SER A 37 12.55 3.43 -1.48
N ALA A 38 12.24 4.54 -2.17
CA ALA A 38 11.05 4.66 -3.01
C ALA A 38 11.06 3.71 -4.21
N ASP A 39 12.24 3.25 -4.63
CA ASP A 39 12.41 2.35 -5.78
C ASP A 39 11.84 0.95 -5.51
N HIS A 40 11.59 0.66 -4.23
CA HIS A 40 10.99 -0.60 -3.79
C HIS A 40 9.51 -0.46 -3.43
N ASP A 41 8.91 0.71 -3.65
CA ASP A 41 7.48 0.88 -3.40
C ASP A 41 6.66 0.05 -4.39
N GLU A 42 5.66 -0.66 -3.88
CA GLU A 42 4.88 -1.60 -4.67
C GLU A 42 3.38 -1.27 -4.60
N TRP A 43 2.68 -1.40 -5.73
CA TRP A 43 1.22 -1.31 -5.77
C TRP A 43 0.64 -2.67 -5.38
N LEU A 44 -0.11 -2.69 -4.28
CA LEU A 44 -0.71 -3.91 -3.73
C LEU A 44 -2.23 -3.79 -3.64
N LEU A 45 -2.92 -4.93 -3.68
CA LEU A 45 -4.33 -5.00 -3.33
C LEU A 45 -4.49 -4.99 -1.81
N GLU A 46 -5.66 -4.61 -1.31
CA GLU A 46 -5.95 -4.62 0.13
C GLU A 46 -5.70 -5.99 0.76
N LYS A 47 -6.05 -7.07 0.06
CA LYS A 47 -5.84 -8.46 0.50
C LYS A 47 -4.36 -8.87 0.61
N ASP A 48 -3.48 -8.20 -0.13
CA ASP A 48 -2.04 -8.50 -0.18
C ASP A 48 -1.25 -7.68 0.87
N ILE A 49 -1.92 -6.77 1.57
CA ILE A 49 -1.33 -5.94 2.62
C ILE A 49 -1.60 -6.59 3.98
N ARG A 50 -0.54 -7.02 4.65
CA ARG A 50 -0.63 -7.44 6.06
C ARG A 50 -0.99 -6.24 6.93
N ASP A 51 -1.90 -6.44 7.89
CA ASP A 51 -2.44 -5.39 8.76
C ASP A 51 -3.10 -4.22 7.99
N SER A 52 -3.67 -4.52 6.82
CA SER A 52 -4.29 -3.54 5.91
C SER A 52 -5.27 -2.60 6.62
N ALA A 53 -6.12 -3.13 7.51
CA ALA A 53 -7.08 -2.34 8.25
C ALA A 53 -6.44 -1.16 9.02
N ILE A 54 -5.31 -1.41 9.70
CA ILE A 54 -4.59 -0.39 10.49
C ILE A 54 -3.91 0.61 9.57
N LEU A 55 -3.18 0.12 8.58
CA LEU A 55 -2.41 0.95 7.65
C LEU A 55 -3.33 1.85 6.81
N LEU A 56 -4.41 1.30 6.28
CA LEU A 56 -5.38 2.05 5.49
C LEU A 56 -6.20 3.03 6.34
N ARG A 57 -6.50 2.70 7.60
CA ARG A 57 -7.13 3.65 8.53
C ARG A 57 -6.25 4.88 8.75
N LYS A 58 -4.94 4.68 9.00
CA LYS A 58 -3.98 5.79 9.16
C LYS A 58 -3.90 6.63 7.89
N PHE A 59 -3.70 5.98 6.74
CA PHE A 59 -3.65 6.64 5.44
C PHE A 59 -4.90 7.49 5.15
N ARG A 60 -6.11 6.93 5.36
CA ARG A 60 -7.37 7.68 5.18
C ARG A 60 -7.51 8.84 6.16
N SER A 61 -6.97 8.73 7.38
CA SER A 61 -6.96 9.82 8.34
C SER A 61 -6.04 10.95 7.87
N GLU A 62 -4.80 10.61 7.50
CA GLU A 62 -3.79 11.55 7.01
C GLU A 62 -4.26 12.28 5.74
N LYS A 63 -4.84 11.53 4.78
CA LYS A 63 -5.38 12.09 3.53
C LYS A 63 -6.53 13.08 3.76
N ARG A 64 -7.35 12.88 4.78
CA ARG A 64 -8.44 13.82 5.14
C ARG A 64 -7.91 15.08 5.82
N SER A 65 -6.87 14.96 6.64
CA SER A 65 -6.29 16.09 7.37
C SER A 65 -5.47 17.03 6.48
N ASN A 66 -4.95 16.53 5.35
CA ASN A 66 -4.19 17.34 4.41
C ASN A 66 -4.82 17.28 3.01
N PRO A 67 -5.98 17.92 2.78
CA PRO A 67 -6.49 18.08 1.44
C PRO A 67 -5.48 18.94 0.69
N VAL A 68 -4.82 18.36 -0.31
CA VAL A 68 -4.05 19.14 -1.28
C VAL A 68 -5.06 20.06 -1.96
N VAL A 69 -5.05 21.34 -1.58
CA VAL A 69 -5.82 22.43 -2.19
C VAL A 69 -5.21 22.80 -3.52
#